data_AF-A0A1C6DWK0-F1
#
_entry.id   AF-A0A1C6DWK0-F1
#
_cell.length_a   1.000
_cell.length_b   1.000
_cell.length_c   1.000
_cell.angle_alpha   90.00
_cell.angle_beta   90.00
_cell.angle_gamma   90.00
#
_symmetry.space_group_name_H-M   'P 1'
#
loop_
_entity.id
_entity.type
_entity.pdbx_description
1 polymer ?
#
loop_
_entity_poly.entity_id
_entity_poly.type
_entity_poly.pdbx_seq_one_letter_code
_entity_poly.pdbx_strand_id
1 'polypeptide(L)'
;MNPFGQELRKILTQCKTSGVVSYAGRSAYIQLDPDLRARLEFVSLNIAGQYNALKLTILNRTEGAVDVNILRFGDLLGKKKVSNPNFSDGILPHLWDDYGKVDWYVYQPTQADYRLLAGTVDEYLQVFQRQEEAQEHSPQMC
;
A
#
# COMPACT_ATOMS: atom_id res chain seq x y z
N MET A 1 0.33 15.30 -9.99
CA MET A 1 0.42 14.34 -8.87
C MET A 1 1.87 14.29 -8.40
N ASN A 2 2.15 14.41 -7.09
CA ASN A 2 3.52 14.36 -6.56
C ASN A 2 4.11 12.93 -6.66
N PRO A 3 5.42 12.73 -6.43
CA PRO A 3 6.06 11.42 -6.57
C PRO A 3 5.37 10.31 -5.75
N PHE A 4 5.01 10.57 -4.49
CA PHE A 4 4.29 9.59 -3.66
C PHE A 4 2.96 9.17 -4.25
N GLY A 5 2.18 10.12 -4.76
CA GLY A 5 0.90 9.82 -5.42
C GLY A 5 1.11 8.98 -6.68
N GLN A 6 2.17 9.24 -7.45
CA GLN A 6 2.48 8.46 -8.65
C GLN A 6 2.81 7.00 -8.30
N GLU A 7 3.61 6.79 -7.25
CA GLU A 7 3.95 5.45 -6.76
C GLU A 7 2.74 4.73 -6.14
N LEU A 8 1.91 5.44 -5.38
CA LEU A 8 0.63 4.90 -4.88
C LEU A 8 -0.27 4.49 -6.05
N ARG A 9 -0.35 5.29 -7.11
CA ARG A 9 -1.13 4.94 -8.30
C ARG A 9 -0.61 3.67 -8.97
N LYS A 10 0.70 3.46 -9.04
CA LYS A 10 1.28 2.21 -9.59
C LYS A 10 0.86 0.99 -8.78
N ILE A 11 0.82 1.10 -7.44
CA ILE A 11 0.33 0.01 -6.58
C ILE A 11 -1.19 -0.18 -6.78
N LEU A 12 -1.96 0.90 -6.65
CA LEU A 12 -3.43 0.85 -6.65
C LEU A 12 -4.03 0.42 -8.00
N THR A 13 -3.35 0.70 -9.12
CA THR A 13 -3.78 0.21 -10.44
C THR A 13 -3.61 -1.30 -10.62
N GLN A 14 -2.85 -1.95 -9.73
CA GLN A 14 -2.72 -3.42 -9.70
C GLN A 14 -3.66 -4.06 -8.65
N CYS A 15 -4.33 -3.27 -7.80
CA CYS A 15 -5.27 -3.79 -6.80
C CYS A 15 -6.58 -4.23 -7.47
N LYS A 16 -7.22 -5.26 -6.90
CA LYS A 16 -8.55 -5.74 -7.29
C LYS A 16 -9.67 -4.94 -6.62
N THR A 17 -9.36 -4.26 -5.52
CA THR A 17 -10.32 -3.40 -4.82
C THR A 17 -10.95 -2.38 -5.77
N SER A 18 -12.29 -2.40 -5.87
CA SER A 18 -13.06 -1.62 -6.84
C SER A 18 -13.51 -0.24 -6.32
N GLY A 19 -13.14 0.10 -5.08
CA GLY A 19 -13.49 1.36 -4.45
C GLY A 19 -12.98 2.59 -5.20
N VAL A 20 -13.74 3.68 -5.16
CA VAL A 20 -13.31 4.97 -5.73
C VAL A 20 -12.04 5.43 -5.04
N VAL A 21 -11.01 5.75 -5.82
CA VAL A 21 -9.71 6.22 -5.33
C VAL A 21 -9.59 7.73 -5.50
N SER A 22 -9.23 8.42 -4.42
CA SER A 22 -8.90 9.85 -4.41
C SER A 22 -7.47 10.07 -3.91
N TYR A 23 -6.80 11.10 -4.41
CA TYR A 23 -5.43 11.45 -4.01
C TYR A 23 -5.42 12.85 -3.38
N ALA A 24 -4.88 12.98 -2.17
CA ALA A 24 -4.75 14.27 -1.49
C ALA A 24 -3.40 14.35 -0.78
N GLY A 25 -2.61 15.38 -1.11
CA GLY A 25 -1.24 15.47 -0.63
C GLY A 25 -0.43 14.23 -1.02
N ARG A 26 0.20 13.58 -0.03
CA ARG A 26 1.07 12.41 -0.21
C ARG A 26 0.35 11.08 0.01
N SER A 27 -0.98 11.12 0.12
CA SER A 27 -1.81 9.99 0.47
C SER A 27 -2.83 9.67 -0.61
N ALA A 28 -3.21 8.40 -0.68
CA ALA A 28 -4.35 7.93 -1.46
C ALA A 28 -5.44 7.45 -0.49
N TYR A 29 -6.69 7.59 -0.91
CA TYR A 29 -7.87 7.19 -0.17
C TYR A 29 -8.73 6.29 -1.03
N ILE A 30 -9.10 5.14 -0.51
CA ILE A 30 -9.97 4.16 -1.18
C ILE A 30 -11.25 4.06 -0.38
N GLN A 31 -12.40 4.23 -1.01
CA GLN A 31 -13.67 3.94 -0.37
C GLN A 31 -13.85 2.41 -0.26
N LEU A 32 -13.93 1.88 0.95
CA LEU A 32 -14.18 0.45 1.19
C LEU A 32 -15.67 0.17 1.38
N ASP A 33 -16.36 1.10 2.05
CA ASP A 33 -17.78 1.04 2.37
C ASP A 33 -18.34 2.47 2.49
N PRO A 34 -19.66 2.68 2.68
CA PRO A 34 -20.24 4.02 2.85
C PRO A 34 -19.59 4.84 3.98
N ASP A 35 -19.17 4.17 5.06
CA ASP A 35 -18.55 4.80 6.22
C ASP A 35 -17.05 4.55 6.34
N LEU A 36 -16.50 3.53 5.67
CA LEU A 36 -15.07 3.19 5.75
C LEU A 36 -14.27 3.65 4.53
N ARG A 37 -13.10 4.24 4.81
CA ARG A 37 -12.07 4.57 3.81
C ARG A 37 -10.73 4.01 4.26
N ALA A 38 -9.93 3.49 3.33
CA ALA A 38 -8.52 3.22 3.59
C ALA A 38 -7.67 4.40 3.15
N ARG A 39 -6.80 4.90 4.02
CA ARG A 39 -5.73 5.85 3.70
C ARG A 39 -4.42 5.08 3.52
N LEU A 40 -3.72 5.34 2.43
CA LEU A 40 -2.40 4.77 2.15
C LEU A 40 -1.37 5.89 2.06
N GLU A 41 -0.22 5.72 2.72
CA GLU A 41 0.90 6.65 2.66
C GLU A 41 2.25 5.97 2.84
N PHE A 42 3.27 6.45 2.12
CA PHE A 42 4.65 6.04 2.34
C PHE A 42 5.20 6.67 3.61
N VAL A 43 5.84 5.88 4.47
CA VAL A 43 6.39 6.33 5.75
C VAL A 43 7.86 5.95 5.93
N SER A 44 8.59 6.79 6.65
CA SER A 44 9.94 6.52 7.12
C SER A 44 9.88 5.92 8.52
N LEU A 45 10.44 4.74 8.70
CA LEU A 45 10.45 4.07 10.01
C LEU A 45 11.72 4.35 10.82
N ASN A 46 12.89 4.33 10.17
CA ASN A 46 14.19 4.35 10.87
C ASN A 46 15.07 5.55 10.51
N ILE A 47 15.06 5.96 9.23
CA ILE A 47 15.92 7.03 8.71
C ILE A 47 15.02 8.09 8.07
N ALA A 48 15.16 9.34 8.49
CA ALA A 48 14.39 10.45 7.95
C ALA A 48 14.67 10.61 6.44
N GLY A 49 13.60 10.80 5.66
CA GLY A 49 13.69 10.86 4.20
C GLY A 49 13.79 9.49 3.51
N GLN A 50 13.97 8.40 4.27
CA GLN A 50 13.96 7.02 3.76
C GLN A 50 12.58 6.39 3.92
N TYR A 51 11.74 6.40 2.89
CA TYR A 51 10.40 5.83 2.98
C TYR A 51 10.44 4.35 2.59
N ASN A 52 10.51 3.51 3.61
CA ASN A 52 10.76 2.07 3.51
C ASN A 52 9.54 1.20 3.87
N ALA A 53 8.38 1.82 4.03
CA ALA A 53 7.13 1.12 4.30
C ALA A 53 5.92 1.87 3.73
N LEU A 54 4.84 1.11 3.53
CA LEU A 54 3.51 1.61 3.23
C LEU A 54 2.64 1.48 4.48
N LYS A 55 2.17 2.60 5.00
CA LYS A 55 1.19 2.64 6.09
C LYS A 55 -0.21 2.64 5.50
N LEU A 56 -1.04 1.74 5.98
CA LEU A 56 -2.46 1.68 5.72
C LEU A 56 -3.21 2.06 6.99
N THR A 57 -4.25 2.88 6.86
CA THR A 57 -5.10 3.27 7.98
C THR A 57 -6.55 3.18 7.54
N ILE A 58 -7.33 2.38 8.25
CA ILE A 58 -8.78 2.31 8.06
C ILE A 58 -9.42 3.44 8.85
N LEU A 59 -10.22 4.25 8.17
CA LEU A 59 -10.89 5.41 8.71
C LEU A 59 -12.39 5.22 8.62
N ASN A 60 -13.06 5.28 9.76
CA ASN A 60 -14.49 5.51 9.86
C ASN A 60 -14.76 7.02 9.78
N ARG A 61 -15.77 7.41 8.99
CA ARG A 61 -16.13 8.81 8.74
C ARG A 61 -16.50 9.61 9.99
N THR A 62 -17.06 8.95 11.00
CA THR A 62 -17.51 9.60 12.24
C THR A 62 -16.59 9.30 13.42
N GLU A 63 -15.96 8.12 13.45
CA GLU A 63 -15.22 7.65 14.62
C GLU A 63 -13.69 7.78 14.48
N GLY A 64 -13.18 8.10 13.28
CA GLY A 64 -11.75 8.26 13.05
C GLY A 64 -11.06 6.94 12.72
N ALA A 65 -9.84 6.73 13.22
CA ALA A 65 -9.04 5.57 12.86
C ALA A 65 -9.56 4.29 13.54
N VAL A 66 -9.86 3.28 12.72
CA VAL A 66 -10.34 1.95 13.15
C VAL A 66 -9.16 1.00 13.33
N ASP A 67 -8.26 0.96 12.35
CA ASP A 67 -7.07 0.11 12.38
C ASP A 67 -5.91 0.73 11.59
N VAL A 68 -4.69 0.32 11.92
CA VAL A 68 -3.46 0.74 11.23
C VAL A 68 -2.56 -0.47 11.02
N ASN A 69 -2.12 -0.65 9.77
CA ASN A 69 -1.11 -1.65 9.43
C ASN A 69 0.07 -1.01 8.69
N ILE A 70 1.28 -1.54 8.89
CA ILE A 70 2.50 -1.04 8.26
C ILE A 70 3.15 -2.20 7.51
N LEU A 71 3.17 -2.08 6.19
CA LEU A 71 3.82 -3.02 5.29
C LEU A 71 5.24 -2.57 5.02
N ARG A 72 6.22 -3.22 5.65
CA ARG A 72 7.65 -2.93 5.41
C ARG A 72 8.07 -3.55 4.07
N PHE A 73 8.75 -2.76 3.23
CA PHE A 73 9.23 -3.27 1.94
C PHE A 73 10.29 -4.34 2.09
N GLY A 74 11.08 -4.30 3.17
CA GLY A 74 12.05 -5.34 3.47
C GLY A 74 11.41 -6.71 3.74
N ASP A 75 10.24 -6.72 4.39
CA ASP A 75 9.53 -7.96 4.73
C ASP A 75 8.84 -8.56 3.49
N LEU A 76 8.31 -7.70 2.60
CA LEU A 76 7.60 -8.15 1.40
C LEU A 76 8.51 -8.43 0.20
N LEU A 77 9.43 -7.51 -0.09
CA LEU A 77 10.24 -7.55 -1.31
C LEU A 77 11.61 -8.20 -1.08
N GLY A 78 12.03 -8.34 0.17
CA GLY A 78 13.35 -8.78 0.55
C GLY A 78 14.44 -7.78 0.18
N LYS A 79 15.70 -8.16 0.47
CA LYS A 79 16.87 -7.42 0.02
C LYS A 79 17.11 -7.68 -1.48
N LYS A 80 17.26 -6.63 -2.26
CA LYS A 80 17.42 -6.71 -3.72
C LYS A 80 18.88 -6.58 -4.12
N LYS A 81 19.37 -7.52 -4.94
CA LYS A 81 20.70 -7.39 -5.56
C LYS A 81 20.66 -6.32 -6.64
N VAL A 82 21.72 -5.51 -6.69
CA VAL A 82 21.88 -4.40 -7.64
C VAL A 82 23.30 -4.42 -8.21
N SER A 83 23.50 -3.79 -9.36
CA SER A 83 24.83 -3.72 -10.01
C SER A 83 25.75 -2.68 -9.38
N ASN A 84 25.23 -1.82 -8.50
CA ASN A 84 26.02 -0.77 -7.86
C ASN A 84 27.01 -1.38 -6.85
N PRO A 85 28.34 -1.18 -7.01
CA PRO A 85 29.36 -1.81 -6.16
C PRO A 85 29.30 -1.37 -4.70
N ASN A 86 28.73 -0.20 -4.40
CA ASN A 86 28.54 0.27 -3.02
C ASN A 86 27.50 -0.55 -2.24
N PHE A 87 26.72 -1.38 -2.93
CA PHE A 87 25.66 -2.22 -2.35
C PHE A 87 25.88 -3.68 -2.74
N SER A 88 27.10 -4.20 -2.48
CA SER A 88 27.48 -5.58 -2.80
C SER A 88 26.55 -6.63 -2.18
N ASP A 89 26.05 -6.36 -0.97
CA ASP A 89 25.10 -7.23 -0.27
C ASP A 89 23.65 -7.03 -0.73
N GLY A 90 23.40 -6.07 -1.63
CA GLY A 90 22.09 -5.60 -2.04
C GLY A 90 21.52 -4.49 -1.15
N ILE A 91 20.32 -4.04 -1.49
CA ILE A 91 19.63 -2.93 -0.83
C ILE A 91 18.19 -3.31 -0.48
N LEU A 92 17.72 -2.84 0.68
CA LEU A 92 16.29 -2.91 1.01
C LEU A 92 15.56 -1.80 0.23
N PRO A 93 14.52 -2.10 -0.56
CA PRO A 93 13.81 -1.10 -1.35
C PRO A 93 13.24 0.03 -0.50
N HIS A 94 13.40 1.27 -0.95
CA HIS A 94 12.78 2.46 -0.36
C HIS A 94 12.79 3.64 -1.35
N LEU A 95 11.88 4.59 -1.14
CA LEU A 95 12.00 5.92 -1.70
C LEU A 95 12.96 6.76 -0.84
N TRP A 96 13.74 7.62 -1.47
CA TRP A 96 14.62 8.57 -0.79
C TRP A 96 14.29 9.99 -1.19
N ASP A 97 14.19 10.88 -0.21
CA ASP A 97 14.05 12.32 -0.42
C ASP A 97 15.42 13.00 -0.44
N ASP A 98 15.95 13.21 -1.64
CA ASP A 98 17.19 13.94 -1.86
C ASP A 98 16.88 15.43 -2.03
N TYR A 99 16.76 16.14 -0.91
CA TYR A 99 16.49 17.59 -0.86
C TYR A 99 15.28 18.04 -1.70
N GLY A 100 14.16 17.31 -1.59
CA GLY A 100 12.91 17.56 -2.31
C GLY A 100 12.74 16.72 -3.57
N LYS A 101 13.79 16.00 -4.01
CA LYS A 101 13.73 15.06 -5.12
C LYS A 101 13.49 13.64 -4.59
N VAL A 102 12.25 13.20 -4.67
CA VAL A 102 11.83 11.87 -4.22
C VAL A 102 11.82 10.88 -5.38
N ASP A 103 12.56 9.79 -5.25
CA ASP A 103 12.57 8.65 -6.18
C ASP A 103 13.02 7.36 -5.46
N TRP A 104 12.85 6.21 -6.10
CA TRP A 104 13.39 4.94 -5.63
C TRP A 104 14.91 4.95 -5.65
N TYR A 105 15.51 4.70 -4.49
CA TYR A 105 16.95 4.78 -4.33
C TYR A 105 17.62 3.47 -4.74
N VAL A 106 18.48 3.54 -5.76
CA VAL A 106 19.36 2.47 -6.28
C VAL A 106 18.62 1.28 -6.93
N TYR A 107 17.49 0.84 -6.38
CA TYR A 107 16.67 -0.23 -6.91
C TYR A 107 15.31 0.31 -7.35
N GLN A 108 14.99 0.12 -8.64
CA GLN A 108 13.68 0.45 -9.21
C GLN A 108 12.75 -0.78 -9.14
N PRO A 109 11.60 -0.72 -8.45
CA PRO A 109 10.68 -1.84 -8.38
C PRO A 109 10.15 -2.25 -9.75
N THR A 110 10.06 -3.56 -9.95
CA THR A 110 9.52 -4.15 -11.17
C THR A 110 8.00 -4.23 -11.13
N GLN A 111 7.37 -4.55 -12.26
CA GLN A 111 5.93 -4.81 -12.29
C GLN A 111 5.52 -5.96 -11.34
N ALA A 112 6.40 -6.96 -11.13
CA ALA A 112 6.14 -8.05 -10.21
C ALA A 112 6.11 -7.57 -8.75
N ASP A 113 7.00 -6.64 -8.38
CA ASP A 113 7.00 -6.05 -7.04
C ASP A 113 5.73 -5.23 -6.79
N TYR A 114 5.27 -4.43 -7.76
CA TYR A 114 3.99 -3.72 -7.63
C TYR A 114 2.79 -4.66 -7.49
N ARG A 115 2.77 -5.77 -8.24
CA ARG A 115 1.71 -6.79 -8.09
C ARG A 115 1.71 -7.42 -6.70
N LEU A 116 2.90 -7.70 -6.14
CA LEU A 116 3.02 -8.23 -4.79
C LEU A 116 2.52 -7.24 -3.74
N LEU A 117 2.96 -5.97 -3.82
CA LEU A 117 2.48 -4.91 -2.93
C LEU A 117 0.96 -4.74 -3.02
N ALA A 118 0.41 -4.74 -4.23
CA ALA A 118 -1.03 -4.64 -4.44
C ALA A 118 -1.81 -5.82 -3.87
N GLY A 119 -1.30 -7.05 -4.04
CA GLY A 119 -1.90 -8.25 -3.45
C GLY A 119 -1.98 -8.17 -1.93
N THR A 120 -0.89 -7.76 -1.26
CA THR A 120 -0.88 -7.60 0.20
C THR A 120 -1.80 -6.46 0.66
N VAL A 121 -1.89 -5.37 -0.12
CA VAL A 121 -2.85 -4.30 0.14
C VAL A 121 -4.28 -4.86 0.06
N ASP A 122 -4.64 -5.56 -1.02
CA ASP A 122 -5.96 -6.15 -1.19
C ASP A 122 -6.31 -7.11 -0.03
N GLU A 123 -5.40 -8.00 0.35
CA GLU A 123 -5.58 -8.93 1.47
C GLU A 123 -5.92 -8.20 2.77
N TYR A 124 -5.21 -7.11 3.08
CA TYR A 124 -5.49 -6.30 4.26
C TYR A 124 -6.83 -5.57 4.16
N LEU A 125 -7.13 -4.96 3.02
CA LEU A 125 -8.37 -4.20 2.83
C LEU A 125 -9.61 -5.11 2.84
N GLN A 126 -9.50 -6.34 2.36
CA GLN A 126 -10.59 -7.32 2.34
C GLN A 126 -11.13 -7.63 3.73
N VAL A 127 -10.31 -7.54 4.78
CA VAL A 127 -10.73 -7.74 6.19
C VAL A 127 -11.82 -6.73 6.61
N PHE A 128 -11.84 -5.55 6.00
CA PHE A 128 -12.75 -4.45 6.36
C PHE A 128 -13.85 -4.20 5.32
N GLN A 129 -13.87 -4.97 4.24
CA GLN A 129 -14.96 -4.92 3.27
C GLN A 129 -16.11 -5.80 3.76
N ARG A 130 -17.35 -5.32 3.62
CA ARG A 130 -18.52 -6.19 3.84
C ARG A 130 -18.43 -7.41 2.95
N GLN A 131 -18.42 -8.58 3.58
CA GLN A 131 -18.75 -9.82 2.87
C GLN A 131 -20.24 -9.73 2.56
N GLU A 132 -20.61 -9.71 1.28
CA GLU A 132 -21.99 -10.00 0.92
C GLU A 132 -22.29 -11.39 1.50
N GLU A 133 -23.26 -11.45 2.42
CA GLU A 133 -23.74 -12.70 2.99
C GLU A 133 -24.01 -13.65 1.81
N ALA A 134 -23.21 -14.70 1.68
CA ALA A 134 -23.52 -15.79 0.78
C ALA A 134 -24.90 -16.28 1.24
N GLN A 135 -25.92 -15.93 0.46
CA GLN A 135 -27.32 -16.21 0.75
C GLN A 135 -27.42 -17.62 1.30
N GLU A 136 -27.93 -17.73 2.53
CA GLU A 136 -28.40 -18.96 3.12
C GLU A 136 -29.43 -19.59 2.17
N HIS A 137 -28.97 -20.37 1.20
CA HIS A 137 -29.77 -21.40 0.57
C HIS A 137 -29.94 -22.50 1.62
N SER A 138 -30.81 -22.24 2.60
CA SER A 138 -31.47 -23.30 3.34
C SER A 138 -32.32 -24.06 2.33
N PRO A 139 -32.05 -25.34 2.03
CA PRO A 139 -33.02 -26.13 1.27
C PRO A 139 -34.26 -26.24 2.14
N GLN A 140 -35.39 -25.70 1.67
CA GLN A 140 -36.68 -26.06 2.25
C GLN A 140 -36.85 -27.57 2.10
N MET A 141 -36.81 -28.28 3.24
CA MET A 141 -37.24 -29.66 3.34
C MET A 141 -38.75 -29.69 3.11
N CYS A 142 -39.16 -30.23 1.96
CA CYS A 142 -40.51 -30.70 1.71
C CYS A 142 -40.64 -32.16 2.16
#